data_AF-A0A939VZS2-F1
#
_entry.id   AF-A0A939VZS2-F1
#
_cell.length_a   1.000
_cell.length_b   1.000
_cell.length_c   1.000
_cell.angle_alpha   90.00
_cell.angle_beta   90.00
_cell.angle_gamma   90.00
#
_symmetry.space_group_name_H-M   'P 1'
#
loop_
_entity.id
_entity.type
_entity.pdbx_description
1 polymer ?
#
loop_
_entity_poly.entity_id
_entity_poly.type
_entity_poly.pdbx_seq_one_letter_code
_entity_poly.pdbx_strand_id
1 'polypeptide(L)'
;MTQEIKDFLNQYNLDVRESGDARFMDQKCTPDVVCFIADCLINLNPKGEFTVQDVWDMQYFIKNASAIFGKPSPQNATARHEYDKFIQQPLRMLAYAHILNMEKRGRKNYYKIANYDILEYIATKERNAYNFLYVYIIKVLSDSNILRYFEHFKRVCNNGDATQQDYNELKDRYTRFIIGNTAIKGRMEVYRIFTKVINVYSAENGIKGTEKGKLSKYDINFSDLMYNRKNWRDIDKPKTQTRQEAATAEDIRRQEEYDAYQVAKAIAMLRKIQIESEVKDQYGNGEATQVHHIFPKSEFPEIAHYLENLIKLTATQHLTKAHPKNHTQTINPDYQYECLIAKSKTIENSLRKVGEKYYRKESFILVINTGLNTDLSLNLSFKDIRTQLRFIYNNS
;
A
#
# COMPACT_ATOMS: atom_id res chain seq x y z
N MET A 1 -6.04 -8.06 -11.63
CA MET A 1 -6.41 -7.56 -10.29
C MET A 1 -7.40 -6.39 -10.29
N THR A 2 -7.10 -5.19 -10.81
CA THR A 2 -8.09 -4.08 -10.79
C THR A 2 -9.43 -4.46 -11.41
N GLN A 3 -9.42 -5.20 -12.53
CA GLN A 3 -10.63 -5.74 -13.14
C GLN A 3 -11.30 -6.80 -12.27
N GLU A 4 -10.54 -7.73 -11.68
CA GLU A 4 -11.07 -8.73 -10.73
C GLU A 4 -11.77 -8.09 -9.52
N ILE A 5 -11.22 -6.99 -8.98
CA ILE A 5 -11.86 -6.23 -7.90
C ILE A 5 -13.18 -5.62 -8.37
N LYS A 6 -13.23 -5.05 -9.59
CA LYS A 6 -14.47 -4.53 -10.17
C LYS A 6 -15.51 -5.63 -10.34
N ASP A 7 -15.12 -6.76 -10.93
CA ASP A 7 -16.00 -7.90 -11.19
C ASP A 7 -16.53 -8.50 -9.88
N PHE A 8 -15.69 -8.55 -8.83
CA PHE A 8 -16.10 -8.95 -7.50
C PHE A 8 -17.13 -7.99 -6.90
N LEU A 9 -16.83 -6.69 -6.86
CA LEU A 9 -17.72 -5.69 -6.25
C LEU A 9 -19.03 -5.53 -7.02
N ASN A 10 -19.06 -5.79 -8.34
CA ASN A 10 -20.26 -5.76 -9.17
C ASN A 10 -21.29 -6.84 -8.82
N GLN A 11 -20.93 -7.83 -8.02
CA GLN A 11 -21.86 -8.84 -7.51
C GLN A 11 -22.75 -8.31 -6.39
N TYR A 12 -22.44 -7.14 -5.84
CA TYR A 12 -23.11 -6.56 -4.68
C TYR A 12 -23.68 -5.18 -4.99
N ASN A 13 -24.78 -4.84 -4.31
CA ASN A 13 -25.31 -3.47 -4.28
C ASN A 13 -24.68 -2.73 -3.10
N LEU A 14 -23.86 -1.71 -3.38
CA LEU A 14 -23.17 -0.90 -2.38
C LEU A 14 -23.86 0.46 -2.17
N ASP A 15 -25.11 0.61 -2.62
CA ASP A 15 -25.89 1.83 -2.46
C ASP A 15 -26.11 2.18 -0.97
N VAL A 16 -25.57 3.34 -0.57
CA VAL A 16 -25.66 3.85 0.81
C VAL A 16 -27.12 4.17 1.18
N ARG A 17 -27.98 4.48 0.21
CA ARG A 17 -29.41 4.75 0.43
C ARG A 17 -30.16 3.50 0.87
N GLU A 18 -29.75 2.33 0.37
CA GLU A 18 -30.35 1.05 0.73
C GLU A 18 -29.78 0.50 2.02
N SER A 19 -28.45 0.55 2.20
CA SER A 19 -27.81 0.03 3.40
C SER A 19 -28.06 0.89 4.65
N GLY A 20 -28.24 2.21 4.46
CA GLY A 20 -28.31 3.18 5.55
C GLY A 20 -27.02 3.34 6.35
N ASP A 21 -25.93 2.67 5.93
CA ASP A 21 -24.71 2.52 6.71
C ASP A 21 -23.61 3.47 6.24
N ALA A 22 -23.32 4.46 7.07
CA ALA A 22 -22.27 5.43 6.78
C ALA A 22 -20.84 4.87 6.93
N ARG A 23 -20.68 3.65 7.44
CA ARG A 23 -19.36 3.03 7.70
C ARG A 23 -18.76 2.34 6.49
N PHE A 24 -19.27 2.65 5.28
CA PHE A 24 -18.61 2.29 4.03
C PHE A 24 -17.23 2.97 3.91
N MET A 25 -17.03 4.12 4.57
CA MET A 25 -15.74 4.82 4.61
C MET A 25 -15.62 5.63 5.90
N ASP A 26 -14.40 5.82 6.39
CA ASP A 26 -14.15 6.46 7.68
C ASP A 26 -12.78 7.16 7.73
N GLN A 27 -12.54 7.96 8.77
CA GLN A 27 -11.36 8.84 8.89
C GLN A 27 -10.01 8.10 8.80
N LYS A 28 -9.93 6.87 9.31
CA LYS A 28 -8.69 6.08 9.35
C LYS A 28 -8.52 5.17 8.13
N CYS A 29 -9.46 5.16 7.19
CA CYS A 29 -9.37 4.35 5.97
C CYS A 29 -8.43 5.00 4.92
N THR A 30 -7.16 5.17 5.26
CA THR A 30 -6.10 5.60 4.31
C THR A 30 -5.36 4.39 3.74
N PRO A 31 -4.67 4.51 2.59
CA PRO A 31 -4.04 3.35 1.95
C PRO A 31 -3.04 2.61 2.84
N ASP A 32 -2.21 3.32 3.60
CA ASP A 32 -1.25 2.79 4.56
C ASP A 32 -1.93 2.01 5.70
N VAL A 33 -2.95 2.60 6.32
CA VAL A 33 -3.71 1.97 7.42
C VAL A 33 -4.46 0.73 6.92
N VAL A 34 -5.14 0.82 5.77
CA VAL A 34 -5.91 -0.29 5.19
C VAL A 34 -4.98 -1.44 4.80
N CYS A 35 -3.83 -1.12 4.19
CA CYS A 35 -2.78 -2.09 3.86
C CYS A 35 -2.27 -2.81 5.12
N PHE A 36 -2.00 -2.08 6.20
CA PHE A 36 -1.50 -2.67 7.44
C PHE A 36 -2.56 -3.53 8.16
N ILE A 37 -3.81 -3.09 8.23
CA ILE A 37 -4.87 -3.92 8.83
C ILE A 37 -5.10 -5.17 8.00
N ALA A 38 -5.12 -5.08 6.67
CA ALA A 38 -5.21 -6.26 5.82
C ALA A 38 -4.03 -7.23 6.07
N ASP A 39 -2.80 -6.70 6.18
CA ASP A 39 -1.61 -7.49 6.51
C ASP A 39 -1.72 -8.18 7.89
N CYS A 40 -2.26 -7.47 8.89
CA CYS A 40 -2.54 -8.07 10.19
C CYS A 40 -3.54 -9.24 10.07
N LEU A 41 -4.57 -9.13 9.23
CA LEU A 41 -5.53 -10.23 9.02
C LEU A 41 -4.90 -11.43 8.32
N ILE A 42 -4.03 -11.20 7.34
CA ILE A 42 -3.28 -12.27 6.66
C ILE A 42 -2.37 -13.00 7.65
N ASN A 43 -1.69 -12.27 8.54
CA ASN A 43 -0.80 -12.85 9.56
C ASN A 43 -1.57 -13.49 10.73
N LEU A 44 -2.76 -12.95 11.08
CA LEU A 44 -3.64 -13.56 12.07
C LEU A 44 -4.12 -14.93 11.58
N ASN A 45 -4.32 -15.06 10.27
CA ASN A 45 -4.77 -16.28 9.58
C ASN A 45 -5.91 -16.99 10.35
N PRO A 46 -7.03 -16.28 10.62
CA PRO A 46 -8.08 -16.83 11.46
C PRO A 46 -8.73 -18.03 10.77
N LYS A 47 -8.79 -19.17 11.46
CA LYS A 47 -9.49 -20.38 10.98
C LYS A 47 -11.02 -20.24 10.95
N GLY A 48 -11.55 -19.15 11.49
CA GLY A 48 -12.97 -18.89 11.63
C GLY A 48 -13.25 -17.41 11.83
N GLU A 49 -14.14 -17.09 12.77
CA GLU A 49 -14.47 -15.72 13.11
C GLU A 49 -13.37 -15.08 13.98
N PHE A 50 -13.22 -13.77 13.85
CA PHE A 50 -12.34 -12.95 14.68
C PHE A 50 -13.02 -11.62 15.02
N THR A 51 -12.45 -10.91 15.98
CA THR A 51 -12.92 -9.61 16.46
C THR A 51 -11.79 -8.59 16.41
N VAL A 52 -12.11 -7.32 16.70
CA VAL A 52 -11.12 -6.25 16.86
C VAL A 52 -10.07 -6.62 17.92
N GLN A 53 -10.48 -7.32 18.99
CA GLN A 53 -9.61 -7.69 20.09
C GLN A 53 -8.54 -8.71 19.66
N ASP A 54 -8.88 -9.64 18.76
CA ASP A 54 -7.94 -10.63 18.26
C ASP A 54 -6.82 -9.98 17.42
N VAL A 55 -7.16 -8.94 16.65
CA VAL A 55 -6.17 -8.13 15.92
C VAL A 55 -5.34 -7.27 16.88
N TRP A 56 -5.96 -6.77 17.94
CA TRP A 56 -5.27 -5.96 18.94
C TRP A 56 -4.21 -6.76 19.71
N ASP A 57 -4.57 -7.96 20.16
CA ASP A 57 -3.74 -8.79 21.04
C ASP A 57 -2.62 -9.51 20.28
N MET A 58 -2.65 -9.52 18.95
CA MET A 58 -1.63 -10.21 18.16
C MET A 58 -0.28 -9.48 18.26
N GLN A 59 0.78 -10.25 18.55
CA GLN A 59 2.15 -9.72 18.69
C GLN A 59 2.63 -8.96 17.45
N TYR A 60 2.19 -9.39 16.26
CA TYR A 60 2.53 -8.72 15.00
C TYR A 60 1.97 -7.30 14.93
N PHE A 61 0.71 -7.08 15.33
CA PHE A 61 0.13 -5.74 15.36
C PHE A 61 0.86 -4.89 16.40
N ILE A 62 1.01 -5.42 17.62
CA ILE A 62 1.68 -4.75 18.74
C ILE A 62 3.07 -4.24 18.34
N LYS A 63 3.87 -5.09 17.69
CA LYS A 63 5.23 -4.76 17.27
C LYS A 63 5.29 -3.69 16.17
N ASN A 64 4.39 -3.76 15.19
CA ASN A 64 4.50 -2.95 13.97
C ASN A 64 3.64 -1.68 14.00
N ALA A 65 2.60 -1.62 14.83
CA ALA A 65 1.64 -0.52 14.83
C ALA A 65 2.28 0.82 15.26
N SER A 66 3.27 0.82 16.16
CA SER A 66 3.97 2.05 16.53
C SER A 66 4.76 2.67 15.37
N ALA A 67 5.44 1.84 14.57
CA ALA A 67 6.15 2.28 13.38
C ALA A 67 5.18 2.87 12.33
N ILE A 68 4.00 2.27 12.18
CA ILE A 68 3.03 2.61 11.13
C ILE A 68 2.06 3.72 11.52
N PHE A 69 1.88 4.02 12.80
CA PHE A 69 1.00 5.13 13.20
C PHE A 69 1.74 6.29 13.87
N GLY A 70 3.05 6.15 14.10
CA GLY A 70 3.87 7.12 14.80
C GLY A 70 3.38 7.41 16.22
N LYS A 71 2.83 6.38 16.88
CA LYS A 71 2.13 6.50 18.17
C LYS A 71 2.77 5.67 19.28
N PRO A 72 2.62 6.08 20.55
CA PRO A 72 3.03 5.30 21.70
C PRO A 72 2.46 3.90 21.61
N SER A 73 3.20 2.91 22.12
CA SER A 73 2.82 1.50 22.09
C SER A 73 1.32 1.28 22.33
N PRO A 74 0.66 0.37 21.57
CA PRO A 74 -0.74 0.00 21.80
C PRO A 74 -1.02 -0.46 23.24
N GLN A 75 0.00 -0.93 23.98
CA GLN A 75 -0.14 -1.33 25.38
C GLN A 75 -0.37 -0.13 26.32
N ASN A 76 -0.15 1.10 25.86
CA ASN A 76 -0.43 2.31 26.63
C ASN A 76 -1.94 2.56 26.72
N ALA A 77 -2.47 2.59 27.95
CA ALA A 77 -3.89 2.79 28.21
C ALA A 77 -4.47 4.07 27.57
N THR A 78 -3.67 5.13 27.42
CA THR A 78 -4.11 6.39 26.82
C THR A 78 -4.25 6.33 25.29
N ALA A 79 -3.62 5.36 24.63
CA ALA A 79 -3.68 5.19 23.18
C ALA A 79 -4.85 4.28 22.73
N ARG A 80 -5.55 3.63 23.68
CA ARG A 80 -6.57 2.61 23.43
C ARG A 80 -7.66 3.05 22.46
N HIS A 81 -8.25 4.22 22.71
CA HIS A 81 -9.36 4.75 21.89
C HIS A 81 -8.96 5.11 20.45
N GLU A 82 -7.69 5.37 20.23
CA GLU A 82 -7.19 5.75 18.92
C GLU A 82 -6.92 4.52 18.06
N TYR A 83 -6.16 3.56 18.60
CA TYR A 83 -5.91 2.29 17.93
C TYR A 83 -7.20 1.49 17.68
N ASP A 84 -8.20 1.59 18.56
CA ASP A 84 -9.53 0.99 18.32
C ASP A 84 -10.13 1.50 17.01
N LYS A 85 -10.01 2.80 16.71
CA LYS A 85 -10.45 3.37 15.43
C LYS A 85 -9.60 2.89 14.25
N PHE A 86 -8.28 2.75 14.44
CA PHE A 86 -7.38 2.28 13.39
C PHE A 86 -7.64 0.83 12.98
N ILE A 87 -8.17 0.00 13.88
CA ILE A 87 -8.58 -1.38 13.55
C ILE A 87 -10.03 -1.38 13.06
N GLN A 88 -10.96 -0.82 13.85
CA GLN A 88 -12.40 -0.94 13.61
C GLN A 88 -12.84 -0.30 12.29
N GLN A 89 -12.30 0.86 11.92
CA GLN A 89 -12.74 1.58 10.72
C GLN A 89 -12.38 0.83 9.43
N PRO A 90 -11.12 0.39 9.22
CA PRO A 90 -10.80 -0.48 8.08
C PRO A 90 -11.58 -1.80 8.06
N LEU A 91 -11.79 -2.46 9.22
CA LEU A 91 -12.58 -3.70 9.26
C LEU A 91 -14.04 -3.47 8.82
N ARG A 92 -14.65 -2.35 9.25
CA ARG A 92 -16.01 -1.97 8.84
C ARG A 92 -16.08 -1.67 7.34
N MET A 93 -15.11 -0.95 6.78
CA MET A 93 -15.05 -0.66 5.36
C MET A 93 -14.82 -1.91 4.51
N LEU A 94 -13.90 -2.80 4.92
CA LEU A 94 -13.67 -4.09 4.25
C LEU A 94 -14.90 -5.01 4.32
N ALA A 95 -15.68 -4.93 5.41
CA ALA A 95 -16.94 -5.65 5.52
C ALA A 95 -18.03 -5.08 4.60
N TYR A 96 -18.13 -3.75 4.51
CA TYR A 96 -19.05 -3.09 3.56
C TYR A 96 -18.68 -3.44 2.10
N ALA A 97 -17.39 -3.60 1.82
CA ALA A 97 -16.89 -4.05 0.51
C ALA A 97 -17.06 -5.56 0.26
N HIS A 98 -17.67 -6.32 1.18
CA HIS A 98 -17.81 -7.78 1.11
C HIS A 98 -16.49 -8.57 1.06
N ILE A 99 -15.34 -7.94 1.35
CA ILE A 99 -14.06 -8.65 1.51
C ILE A 99 -14.06 -9.43 2.83
N LEU A 100 -14.74 -8.87 3.84
CA LEU A 100 -15.06 -9.54 5.08
C LEU A 100 -16.58 -9.75 5.17
N ASN A 101 -17.00 -10.87 5.74
CA ASN A 101 -18.34 -10.99 6.29
C ASN A 101 -18.33 -10.42 7.71
N MET A 102 -19.40 -9.75 8.11
CA MET A 102 -19.53 -9.20 9.46
C MET A 102 -20.91 -9.51 10.03
N GLU A 103 -20.91 -10.03 11.25
CA GLU A 103 -22.11 -10.25 12.06
C GLU A 103 -21.99 -9.48 13.37
N LYS A 104 -23.03 -8.73 13.72
CA LYS A 104 -23.09 -8.01 15.00
C LYS A 104 -23.81 -8.87 16.04
N ARG A 105 -23.10 -9.26 17.09
CA ARG A 105 -23.67 -9.99 18.24
C ARG A 105 -23.55 -9.13 19.50
N GLY A 106 -24.69 -8.57 19.92
CA GLY A 106 -24.75 -7.59 21.00
C GLY A 106 -23.95 -6.32 20.67
N ARG A 107 -22.94 -6.02 21.49
CA ARG A 107 -22.06 -4.85 21.31
C ARG A 107 -20.81 -5.12 20.46
N LYS A 108 -20.55 -6.38 20.08
CA LYS A 108 -19.34 -6.78 19.35
C LYS A 108 -19.66 -7.12 17.90
N ASN A 109 -18.72 -6.80 17.01
CA ASN A 109 -18.73 -7.25 15.63
C ASN A 109 -17.79 -8.45 15.50
N TYR A 110 -18.28 -9.51 14.88
CA TYR A 110 -17.54 -10.70 14.51
C TYR A 110 -17.32 -10.65 13.00
N TYR A 111 -16.09 -10.92 12.59
CA TYR A 111 -15.67 -10.84 11.19
C TYR A 111 -15.17 -12.20 10.72
N LYS A 112 -15.35 -12.49 9.43
CA LYS A 112 -14.76 -13.65 8.76
C LYS A 112 -14.23 -13.22 7.40
N ILE A 113 -13.08 -13.73 6.99
CA ILE A 113 -12.54 -13.46 5.65
C ILE A 113 -13.47 -14.09 4.61
N ALA A 114 -14.02 -13.26 3.72
CA ALA A 114 -14.91 -13.68 2.65
C ALA A 114 -14.17 -13.78 1.30
N ASN A 115 -13.24 -12.86 1.03
CA ASN A 115 -12.38 -12.91 -0.16
C ASN A 115 -10.90 -12.78 0.24
N TYR A 116 -10.21 -13.92 0.31
CA TYR A 116 -8.80 -13.97 0.70
C TYR A 116 -7.88 -13.35 -0.35
N ASP A 117 -8.14 -13.58 -1.63
CA ASP A 117 -7.27 -13.10 -2.72
C ASP A 117 -7.21 -11.58 -2.81
N ILE A 118 -8.36 -10.91 -2.72
CA ILE A 118 -8.41 -9.44 -2.69
C ILE A 118 -7.80 -8.90 -1.39
N LEU A 119 -8.06 -9.56 -0.25
CA LEU A 119 -7.47 -9.16 1.02
C LEU A 119 -5.93 -9.26 1.01
N GLU A 120 -5.38 -10.34 0.46
CA GLU A 120 -3.95 -10.53 0.27
C GLU A 120 -3.36 -9.47 -0.68
N TYR A 121 -4.06 -9.16 -1.76
CA TYR A 121 -3.63 -8.10 -2.68
C TYR A 121 -3.53 -6.74 -1.97
N ILE A 122 -4.57 -6.36 -1.20
CA ILE A 122 -4.59 -5.13 -0.40
C ILE A 122 -3.46 -5.13 0.62
N ALA A 123 -3.26 -6.27 1.30
CA ALA A 123 -2.23 -6.45 2.29
C ALA A 123 -0.82 -6.31 1.71
N THR A 124 -0.60 -6.52 0.41
CA THR A 124 0.77 -6.61 -0.14
C THR A 124 1.53 -5.27 -0.09
N LYS A 125 0.91 -4.18 -0.55
CA LYS A 125 1.55 -2.84 -0.60
C LYS A 125 0.51 -1.73 -0.61
N GLU A 126 0.90 -0.56 -0.14
CA GLU A 126 0.00 0.59 0.02
C GLU A 126 -0.62 1.04 -1.30
N ARG A 127 0.11 0.90 -2.41
CA ARG A 127 -0.40 1.18 -3.75
C ARG A 127 -1.56 0.24 -4.13
N ASN A 128 -1.51 -1.02 -3.70
CA ASN A 128 -2.59 -1.97 -3.95
C ASN A 128 -3.84 -1.62 -3.13
N ALA A 129 -3.65 -1.25 -1.86
CA ALA A 129 -4.74 -0.75 -1.02
C ALA A 129 -5.37 0.52 -1.61
N TYR A 130 -4.57 1.43 -2.15
CA TYR A 130 -5.05 2.59 -2.89
C TYR A 130 -5.87 2.22 -4.15
N ASN A 131 -5.36 1.32 -4.98
CA ASN A 131 -6.07 0.87 -6.17
C ASN A 131 -7.43 0.24 -5.81
N PHE A 132 -7.46 -0.58 -4.74
CA PHE A 132 -8.70 -1.12 -4.19
C PHE A 132 -9.64 0.00 -3.72
N LEU A 133 -9.16 0.94 -2.90
CA LEU A 133 -9.96 2.05 -2.38
C LEU A 133 -10.58 2.87 -3.50
N TYR A 134 -9.82 3.17 -4.57
CA TYR A 134 -10.36 3.88 -5.72
C TYR A 134 -11.51 3.13 -6.39
N VAL A 135 -11.30 1.85 -6.74
CA VAL A 135 -12.33 1.03 -7.38
C VAL A 135 -13.58 0.89 -6.49
N TYR A 136 -13.37 0.63 -5.20
CA TYR A 136 -14.42 0.51 -4.21
C TYR A 136 -15.22 1.81 -4.05
N ILE A 137 -14.54 2.96 -3.93
CA ILE A 137 -15.20 4.26 -3.82
C ILE A 137 -16.02 4.56 -5.08
N ILE A 138 -15.48 4.31 -6.28
CA ILE A 138 -16.23 4.49 -7.53
C ILE A 138 -17.49 3.64 -7.54
N LYS A 139 -17.42 2.37 -7.10
CA LYS A 139 -18.59 1.50 -7.00
C LYS A 139 -19.65 2.07 -6.05
N VAL A 140 -19.26 2.42 -4.82
CA VAL A 140 -20.17 3.00 -3.82
C VAL A 140 -20.84 4.27 -4.36
N LEU A 141 -20.07 5.19 -4.95
CA LEU A 141 -20.59 6.45 -5.48
C LEU A 141 -21.53 6.23 -6.68
N SER A 142 -21.25 5.22 -7.51
CA SER A 142 -22.05 4.86 -8.69
C SER A 142 -23.40 4.26 -8.26
N ASP A 143 -23.38 3.23 -7.42
CA ASP A 143 -24.60 2.59 -6.91
C ASP A 143 -25.50 3.59 -6.16
N SER A 144 -24.85 4.48 -5.41
CA SER A 144 -25.52 5.57 -4.67
C SER A 144 -26.02 6.72 -5.55
N ASN A 145 -25.79 6.69 -6.86
CA ASN A 145 -26.16 7.73 -7.84
C ASN A 145 -25.63 9.14 -7.50
N ILE A 146 -24.43 9.22 -6.90
CA ILE A 146 -23.76 10.48 -6.55
C ILE A 146 -22.43 10.70 -7.27
N LEU A 147 -21.91 9.68 -7.98
CA LEU A 147 -20.69 9.78 -8.77
C LEU A 147 -20.73 10.94 -9.78
N ARG A 148 -21.89 11.23 -10.36
CA ARG A 148 -22.10 12.35 -11.29
C ARG A 148 -21.65 13.72 -10.77
N TYR A 149 -21.68 13.95 -9.45
CA TYR A 149 -21.21 15.20 -8.85
C TYR A 149 -19.67 15.27 -8.82
N PHE A 150 -19.00 14.13 -8.60
CA PHE A 150 -17.55 14.03 -8.68
C PHE A 150 -17.06 14.15 -10.12
N GLU A 151 -17.78 13.57 -11.08
CA GLU A 151 -17.47 13.72 -12.52
C GLU A 151 -17.67 15.16 -13.00
N HIS A 152 -18.69 15.86 -12.49
CA HIS A 152 -18.82 17.29 -12.76
C HIS A 152 -17.63 18.09 -12.20
N PHE A 153 -17.25 17.87 -10.94
CA PHE A 153 -16.09 18.54 -10.34
C PHE A 153 -14.79 18.24 -11.09
N LYS A 154 -14.57 16.99 -11.51
CA LYS A 154 -13.43 16.59 -12.35
C LYS A 154 -13.37 17.39 -13.66
N ARG A 155 -14.51 17.53 -14.37
CA ARG A 155 -14.57 18.34 -15.61
C ARG A 155 -14.20 19.80 -15.35
N VAL A 156 -14.70 20.39 -14.26
CA VAL A 156 -14.36 21.77 -13.87
C VAL A 156 -12.86 21.90 -13.56
N CYS A 157 -12.26 20.93 -12.86
CA CYS A 157 -10.82 20.91 -12.62
C CYS A 157 -10.00 20.83 -13.91
N ASN A 158 -10.37 19.94 -14.83
CA ASN A 158 -9.65 19.74 -16.09
C ASN A 158 -9.71 20.96 -17.02
N ASN A 159 -10.72 21.80 -16.88
CA ASN A 159 -10.84 23.05 -17.62
C ASN A 159 -9.98 24.19 -17.03
N GLY A 160 -9.35 23.98 -15.86
CA GLY A 160 -8.50 24.97 -15.18
C GLY A 160 -9.24 25.94 -14.25
N ASP A 161 -10.58 25.89 -14.22
CA ASP A 161 -11.43 26.90 -13.59
C ASP A 161 -11.95 26.53 -12.19
N ALA A 162 -11.52 25.39 -11.60
CA ALA A 162 -12.07 24.96 -10.31
C ALA A 162 -11.81 25.98 -9.19
N THR A 163 -12.91 26.51 -8.65
CA THR A 163 -12.93 27.49 -7.56
C THR A 163 -13.31 26.85 -6.22
N GLN A 164 -13.13 27.62 -5.15
CA GLN A 164 -13.61 27.22 -3.82
C GLN A 164 -15.13 27.00 -3.79
N GLN A 165 -15.90 27.67 -4.65
CA GLN A 165 -17.35 27.52 -4.76
C GLN A 165 -17.71 26.15 -5.37
N ASP A 166 -17.05 25.73 -6.45
CA ASP A 166 -17.29 24.41 -7.08
C ASP A 166 -17.01 23.26 -6.10
N TYR A 167 -15.92 23.38 -5.35
CA TYR A 167 -15.58 22.44 -4.29
C TYR A 167 -16.63 22.42 -3.17
N ASN A 168 -17.09 23.59 -2.72
CA ASN A 168 -18.11 23.69 -1.68
C ASN A 168 -19.44 23.07 -2.16
N GLU A 169 -19.80 23.27 -3.43
CA GLU A 169 -20.99 22.65 -4.00
C GLU A 169 -20.91 21.12 -3.94
N LEU A 170 -19.79 20.52 -4.38
CA LEU A 170 -19.58 19.07 -4.28
C LEU A 170 -19.67 18.60 -2.83
N LYS A 171 -18.96 19.28 -1.92
CA LYS A 171 -18.94 18.96 -0.49
C LYS A 171 -20.32 19.03 0.13
N ASP A 172 -21.12 20.04 -0.22
CA ASP A 172 -22.47 20.23 0.32
C ASP A 172 -23.48 19.22 -0.25
N ARG A 173 -23.36 18.87 -1.53
CA ARG A 173 -24.14 17.77 -2.14
C ARG A 173 -23.84 16.44 -1.46
N TYR A 174 -22.56 16.11 -1.28
CA TYR A 174 -22.13 14.92 -0.55
C TYR A 174 -22.63 14.95 0.91
N THR A 175 -22.52 16.10 1.58
CA THR A 175 -22.93 16.25 2.98
C THR A 175 -24.42 16.01 3.17
N ARG A 176 -25.25 16.61 2.31
CA ARG A 176 -26.70 16.40 2.32
C ARG A 176 -27.05 14.94 2.03
N PHE A 177 -26.36 14.31 1.09
CA PHE A 177 -26.56 12.91 0.76
C PHE A 177 -26.30 12.00 1.98
N ILE A 178 -25.16 12.14 2.66
CA ILE A 178 -24.83 11.27 3.80
C ILE A 178 -25.79 11.50 4.98
N ILE A 179 -26.10 12.76 5.31
CA ILE A 179 -27.02 13.07 6.43
C ILE A 179 -28.44 12.57 6.14
N GLY A 180 -28.89 12.68 4.89
CA GLY A 180 -30.24 12.28 4.50
C GLY A 180 -30.45 10.76 4.43
N ASN A 181 -29.37 9.98 4.26
CA ASN A 181 -29.46 8.54 3.98
C ASN A 181 -28.77 7.66 5.02
N THR A 182 -28.20 8.22 6.10
CA THR A 182 -27.50 7.43 7.12
C THR A 182 -27.79 7.91 8.53
N ALA A 183 -27.36 7.15 9.54
CA ALA A 183 -27.51 7.52 10.95
C ALA A 183 -26.59 8.68 11.42
N ILE A 184 -25.68 9.20 10.57
CA ILE A 184 -24.80 10.31 10.94
C ILE A 184 -25.59 11.62 11.01
N LYS A 185 -25.52 12.29 12.17
CA LYS A 185 -26.19 13.57 12.41
C LYS A 185 -25.27 14.79 12.29
N GLY A 186 -23.95 14.60 12.44
CA GLY A 186 -22.99 15.70 12.54
C GLY A 186 -22.19 15.94 11.26
N ARG A 187 -22.17 17.18 10.76
CA ARG A 187 -21.40 17.58 9.56
C ARG A 187 -19.90 17.28 9.68
N MET A 188 -19.33 17.42 10.88
CA MET A 188 -17.89 17.20 11.11
C MET A 188 -17.45 15.77 10.81
N GLU A 189 -18.27 14.78 11.11
CA GLU A 189 -17.98 13.38 10.79
C GLU A 189 -18.03 13.17 9.27
N VAL A 190 -19.06 13.70 8.62
CA VAL A 190 -19.21 13.65 7.15
C VAL A 190 -18.03 14.32 6.44
N TYR A 191 -17.53 15.44 6.95
CA TYR A 191 -16.36 16.11 6.38
C TYR A 191 -15.09 15.25 6.44
N ARG A 192 -14.90 14.48 7.51
CA ARG A 192 -13.76 13.57 7.64
C ARG A 192 -13.86 12.42 6.64
N ILE A 193 -15.05 11.85 6.46
CA ILE A 193 -15.32 10.81 5.46
C ILE A 193 -15.11 11.39 4.05
N PHE A 194 -15.70 12.55 3.77
CA PHE A 194 -15.59 13.24 2.47
C PHE A 194 -14.14 13.43 2.07
N THR A 195 -13.26 13.88 2.97
CA THR A 195 -11.82 14.03 2.69
C THR A 195 -11.20 12.73 2.19
N LYS A 196 -11.58 11.57 2.74
CA LYS A 196 -11.03 10.28 2.34
C LYS A 196 -11.62 9.76 1.04
N VAL A 197 -12.84 10.14 0.71
CA VAL A 197 -13.47 9.84 -0.58
C VAL A 197 -12.90 10.72 -1.69
N ILE A 198 -12.97 12.04 -1.53
CA ILE A 198 -12.56 12.99 -2.58
C ILE A 198 -11.07 12.91 -2.88
N ASN A 199 -10.20 12.77 -1.88
CA ASN A 199 -8.76 12.80 -2.16
C ASN A 199 -8.29 11.54 -2.89
N VAL A 200 -8.87 10.36 -2.60
CA VAL A 200 -8.57 9.13 -3.37
C VAL A 200 -9.03 9.31 -4.82
N TYR A 201 -10.26 9.82 -5.01
CA TYR A 201 -10.78 10.11 -6.36
C TYR A 201 -9.92 11.13 -7.10
N SER A 202 -9.54 12.23 -6.45
CA SER A 202 -8.74 13.31 -7.03
C SER A 202 -7.34 12.85 -7.41
N ALA A 203 -6.70 12.02 -6.57
CA ALA A 203 -5.37 11.49 -6.85
C ALA A 203 -5.33 10.62 -8.11
N GLU A 204 -6.33 9.76 -8.31
CA GLU A 204 -6.38 8.89 -9.49
C GLU A 204 -6.65 9.69 -10.76
N ASN A 205 -7.39 10.78 -10.65
CA ASN A 205 -7.78 11.60 -11.78
C ASN A 205 -6.81 12.77 -12.05
N GLY A 206 -5.76 12.95 -11.24
CA GLY A 206 -4.79 14.03 -11.41
C GLY A 206 -5.41 15.42 -11.26
N ILE A 207 -6.29 15.60 -10.27
CA ILE A 207 -7.01 16.86 -10.04
C ILE A 207 -6.85 17.37 -8.60
N LYS A 208 -7.23 18.63 -8.37
CA LYS A 208 -7.39 19.20 -7.03
C LYS A 208 -8.40 18.40 -6.20
N GLY A 209 -8.27 18.49 -4.87
CA GLY A 209 -9.13 17.84 -3.90
C GLY A 209 -9.31 18.72 -2.67
N THR A 210 -9.15 18.15 -1.47
CA THR A 210 -9.25 18.91 -0.22
C THR A 210 -7.96 18.92 0.61
N GLU A 211 -7.60 20.11 1.08
CA GLU A 211 -6.62 20.35 2.14
C GLU A 211 -7.26 21.23 3.22
N LYS A 212 -7.19 20.82 4.49
CA LYS A 212 -7.77 21.56 5.64
C LYS A 212 -9.24 21.98 5.43
N GLY A 213 -10.00 21.16 4.71
CA GLY A 213 -11.43 21.37 4.44
C GLY A 213 -11.75 22.37 3.33
N LYS A 214 -10.74 22.93 2.66
CA LYS A 214 -10.83 23.84 1.49
C LYS A 214 -10.33 23.15 0.22
N LEU A 215 -10.54 23.77 -0.94
CA LEU A 215 -9.96 23.31 -2.20
C LEU A 215 -8.43 23.33 -2.10
N SER A 216 -7.77 22.26 -2.54
CA SER A 216 -6.30 22.20 -2.52
C SER A 216 -5.69 23.17 -3.53
N LYS A 217 -4.51 23.72 -3.20
CA LYS A 217 -3.77 24.60 -4.11
C LYS A 217 -3.25 23.86 -5.34
N TYR A 218 -2.81 22.62 -5.14
CA TYR A 218 -2.23 21.74 -6.15
C TYR A 218 -3.05 20.45 -6.26
N ASP A 219 -2.81 19.69 -7.31
CA ASP A 219 -3.43 18.38 -7.48
C ASP A 219 -3.00 17.41 -6.39
N ILE A 220 -3.93 16.57 -5.96
CA ILE A 220 -3.67 15.57 -4.93
C ILE A 220 -2.84 14.45 -5.56
N ASN A 221 -1.79 14.01 -4.87
CA ASN A 221 -0.98 12.87 -5.30
C ASN A 221 -1.16 11.68 -4.36
N PHE A 222 -0.67 10.49 -4.76
CA PHE A 222 -0.74 9.29 -3.92
C PHE A 222 -0.10 9.49 -2.54
N SER A 223 1.03 10.18 -2.45
CA SER A 223 1.71 10.50 -1.18
C SER A 223 0.86 11.37 -0.25
N ASP A 224 -0.10 12.11 -0.80
CA ASP A 224 -1.07 12.87 -0.04
C ASP A 224 -2.14 11.95 0.60
N LEU A 225 -2.21 10.66 0.31
CA LEU A 225 -3.30 9.84 0.88
C LEU A 225 -2.94 9.20 2.21
N MET A 226 -1.65 9.13 2.53
CA MET A 226 -1.14 8.43 3.71
C MET A 226 -1.60 9.11 5.00
N TYR A 227 -1.82 8.31 6.05
CA TYR A 227 -2.04 8.81 7.40
C TYR A 227 -0.75 9.40 7.98
N ASN A 228 0.37 8.69 7.81
CA ASN A 228 1.69 9.12 8.27
C ASN A 228 2.35 10.18 7.36
N ARG A 229 1.60 11.18 6.91
CA ARG A 229 2.24 12.32 6.24
C ARG A 229 3.18 13.01 7.24
N LYS A 230 4.44 13.23 6.85
CA LYS A 230 5.33 14.14 7.56
C LYS A 230 4.71 15.55 7.53
N ASN A 231 4.21 16.03 8.68
CA ASN A 231 3.68 17.38 8.85
C ASN A 231 4.83 18.39 8.85
N TRP A 232 5.23 18.86 7.68
CA TRP A 232 6.36 19.79 7.53
C TRP A 232 6.12 21.20 8.10
N ARG A 233 4.86 21.56 8.42
CA ARG A 233 4.49 22.87 8.98
C ARG A 233 4.69 22.98 10.50
N ASP A 234 4.85 21.86 11.20
CA ASP A 234 5.13 21.84 12.65
C ASP A 234 6.66 21.85 12.92
N ILE A 235 7.48 21.97 11.86
CA ILE A 235 8.91 22.19 11.96
C ILE A 235 9.14 23.70 11.85
N ASP A 236 9.35 24.37 12.98
CA ASP A 236 9.84 25.75 13.02
C ASP A 236 11.16 25.83 12.27
N LYS A 237 11.14 26.39 11.05
CA LYS A 237 12.24 26.24 10.09
C LYS A 237 13.01 27.55 9.88
N PRO A 238 14.33 27.58 10.12
CA PRO A 238 15.24 28.51 9.45
C PRO A 238 15.31 28.14 7.96
N LYS A 239 15.20 29.13 7.06
CA LYS A 239 15.10 28.92 5.60
C LYS A 239 16.31 28.22 4.93
N THR A 240 17.34 27.85 5.67
CA THR A 240 18.64 27.39 5.16
C THR A 240 18.92 25.89 5.28
N GLN A 241 18.12 25.09 6.00
CA GLN A 241 18.38 23.64 6.17
C GLN A 241 17.59 22.73 5.22
N THR A 242 18.21 21.63 4.80
CA THR A 242 17.58 20.57 3.98
C THR A 242 16.65 19.68 4.82
N ARG A 243 15.78 18.88 4.17
CA ARG A 243 14.80 18.02 4.86
C ARG A 243 15.44 16.92 5.74
N GLN A 244 16.66 16.49 5.40
CA GLN A 244 17.41 15.48 6.16
C GLN A 244 18.13 16.10 7.37
N GLU A 245 18.58 17.35 7.25
CA GLU A 245 19.25 18.07 8.34
C GLU A 245 18.31 18.45 9.50
N ALA A 246 17.01 18.58 9.22
CA ALA A 246 16.00 19.02 10.19
C ALA A 246 15.17 17.88 10.83
N ALA A 247 15.50 16.61 10.54
CA ALA A 247 14.79 15.47 11.13
C ALA A 247 15.21 15.26 12.58
N THR A 248 14.24 15.10 13.50
CA THR A 248 14.57 14.75 14.88
C THR A 248 15.10 13.32 14.95
N ALA A 249 15.86 12.98 16.00
CA ALA A 249 16.31 11.60 16.22
C ALA A 249 15.13 10.60 16.29
N GLU A 250 13.97 11.07 16.78
CA GLU A 250 12.76 10.25 16.81
C GLU A 250 12.14 10.02 15.42
N ASP A 251 12.17 11.03 14.54
CA ASP A 251 11.70 10.90 13.15
C ASP A 251 12.57 9.93 12.35
N ILE A 252 13.88 9.96 12.55
CA ILE A 252 14.84 9.04 11.91
C ILE A 252 14.55 7.61 12.37
N ARG A 253 14.50 7.38 13.69
CA ARG A 253 14.20 6.05 14.25
C ARG A 253 12.87 5.50 13.73
N ARG A 254 11.83 6.33 13.67
CA ARG A 254 10.51 5.91 13.17
C ARG A 254 10.54 5.53 11.70
N GLN A 255 11.29 6.27 10.89
CA GLN A 255 11.48 5.93 9.47
C GLN A 255 12.20 4.59 9.33
N GLU A 256 13.26 4.36 10.10
CA GLU A 256 14.01 3.09 10.08
C GLU A 256 13.14 1.90 10.50
N GLU A 257 12.30 2.06 11.53
CA GLU A 257 11.33 1.04 11.97
C GLU A 257 10.29 0.75 10.87
N TYR A 258 9.78 1.79 10.21
CA TYR A 258 8.83 1.66 9.12
C TYR A 258 9.44 0.95 7.91
N ASP A 259 10.66 1.34 7.51
CA ASP A 259 11.39 0.72 6.40
C ASP A 259 11.73 -0.74 6.71
N ALA A 260 12.12 -1.04 7.96
CA ALA A 260 12.34 -2.41 8.41
C ALA A 260 11.07 -3.26 8.34
N TYR A 261 9.91 -2.71 8.71
CA TYR A 261 8.62 -3.38 8.56
C TYR A 261 8.31 -3.68 7.08
N GLN A 262 8.49 -2.72 6.17
CA GLN A 262 8.24 -2.93 4.73
C GLN A 262 9.16 -4.00 4.13
N VAL A 263 10.45 -4.00 4.50
CA VAL A 263 11.40 -5.04 4.08
C VAL A 263 10.99 -6.42 4.61
N ALA A 264 10.65 -6.54 5.91
CA ALA A 264 10.25 -7.81 6.50
C ALA A 264 9.00 -8.39 5.80
N LYS A 265 8.05 -7.51 5.50
CA LYS A 265 6.83 -7.84 4.75
C LYS A 265 7.12 -8.31 3.33
N ALA A 266 8.00 -7.62 2.60
CA ALA A 266 8.42 -8.04 1.26
C ALA A 266 9.14 -9.41 1.27
N ILE A 267 10.01 -9.65 2.26
CA ILE A 267 10.68 -10.95 2.44
C ILE A 267 9.67 -12.06 2.71
N ALA A 268 8.71 -11.84 3.62
CA ALA A 268 7.68 -12.81 3.94
C ALA A 268 6.83 -13.14 2.70
N MET A 269 6.48 -12.12 1.92
CA MET A 269 5.75 -12.28 0.68
C MET A 269 6.54 -13.08 -0.37
N LEU A 270 7.82 -12.79 -0.57
CA LEU A 270 8.66 -13.55 -1.50
C LEU A 270 8.74 -15.02 -1.10
N ARG A 271 8.91 -15.32 0.20
CA ARG A 271 8.92 -16.71 0.71
C ARG A 271 7.62 -17.46 0.40
N LYS A 272 6.49 -16.76 0.38
CA LYS A 272 5.18 -17.34 0.08
C LYS A 272 5.01 -17.65 -1.40
N ILE A 273 5.39 -16.72 -2.28
CA ILE A 273 5.14 -16.84 -3.72
C ILE A 273 6.24 -17.61 -4.46
N GLN A 274 7.43 -17.75 -3.87
CA GLN A 274 8.59 -18.36 -4.48
C GLN A 274 9.18 -19.44 -3.58
N ILE A 275 8.87 -20.71 -3.92
CA ILE A 275 9.28 -21.89 -3.14
C ILE A 275 10.70 -22.32 -3.49
N GLU A 276 11.00 -22.41 -4.80
CA GLU A 276 12.30 -22.84 -5.29
C GLU A 276 13.23 -21.66 -5.55
N SER A 277 14.53 -21.94 -5.70
CA SER A 277 15.49 -20.93 -6.15
C SER A 277 15.10 -20.37 -7.51
N GLU A 278 15.19 -19.05 -7.64
CA GLU A 278 14.95 -18.34 -8.91
C GLU A 278 16.13 -18.53 -9.88
N VAL A 279 17.35 -18.71 -9.36
CA VAL A 279 18.55 -18.97 -10.16
C VAL A 279 18.67 -20.47 -10.40
N LYS A 280 18.57 -20.89 -11.67
CA LYS A 280 18.62 -22.30 -12.08
C LYS A 280 20.01 -22.69 -12.60
N ASP A 281 21.00 -22.60 -11.71
CA ASP A 281 22.39 -23.03 -11.96
C ASP A 281 22.70 -24.37 -11.27
N GLN A 282 23.93 -24.87 -11.42
CA GLN A 282 24.38 -26.12 -10.78
C GLN A 282 24.41 -26.09 -9.25
N TYR A 283 24.33 -24.90 -8.64
CA TYR A 283 24.30 -24.68 -7.19
C TYR A 283 22.88 -24.54 -6.64
N GLY A 284 21.88 -24.53 -7.52
CA GLY A 284 20.45 -24.49 -7.20
C GLY A 284 19.87 -25.81 -6.70
N ASN A 285 20.70 -26.83 -6.51
CA ASN A 285 20.30 -28.12 -5.96
C ASN A 285 20.04 -28.00 -4.45
N GLY A 286 18.84 -28.40 -4.01
CA GLY A 286 18.41 -28.38 -2.62
C GLY A 286 17.37 -27.31 -2.30
N GLU A 287 17.00 -27.20 -1.03
CA GLU A 287 15.95 -26.28 -0.59
C GLU A 287 16.41 -24.82 -0.66
N ALA A 288 15.60 -23.98 -1.30
CA ALA A 288 15.83 -22.55 -1.31
C ALA A 288 15.29 -21.94 -0.02
N THR A 289 16.18 -21.61 0.90
CA THR A 289 15.82 -21.03 2.20
C THR A 289 16.13 -19.54 2.29
N GLN A 290 17.08 -19.05 1.49
CA GLN A 290 17.62 -17.71 1.60
C GLN A 290 16.84 -16.72 0.73
N VAL A 291 16.53 -15.55 1.31
CA VAL A 291 16.05 -14.39 0.57
C VAL A 291 17.18 -13.37 0.55
N HIS A 292 17.70 -13.13 -0.64
CA HIS A 292 18.86 -12.27 -0.87
C HIS A 292 18.40 -10.94 -1.48
N HIS A 293 19.04 -9.84 -1.06
CA HIS A 293 18.86 -8.56 -1.74
C HIS A 293 19.86 -8.49 -2.89
N ILE A 294 19.38 -8.36 -4.14
CA ILE A 294 20.24 -8.26 -5.32
C ILE A 294 21.13 -7.00 -5.21
N PHE A 295 20.55 -5.90 -4.74
CA PHE A 295 21.26 -4.68 -4.33
C PHE A 295 21.17 -4.54 -2.80
N PRO A 296 22.30 -4.43 -2.06
CA PRO A 296 22.30 -4.52 -0.60
C PRO A 296 21.47 -3.42 0.05
N LYS A 297 20.70 -3.78 1.09
CA LYS A 297 19.94 -2.81 1.90
C LYS A 297 20.81 -1.70 2.49
N SER A 298 22.06 -1.99 2.84
CA SER A 298 23.00 -1.02 3.42
C SER A 298 23.40 0.09 2.45
N GLU A 299 23.42 -0.22 1.15
CA GLU A 299 23.83 0.72 0.10
C GLU A 299 22.61 1.35 -0.59
N PHE A 300 21.51 0.59 -0.72
CA PHE A 300 20.31 1.01 -1.44
C PHE A 300 19.03 0.84 -0.59
N PRO A 301 18.93 1.54 0.56
CA PRO A 301 17.77 1.44 1.45
C PRO A 301 16.44 1.79 0.78
N GLU A 302 16.44 2.70 -0.20
CA GLU A 302 15.26 3.18 -0.92
C GLU A 302 14.59 2.10 -1.78
N ILE A 303 15.36 1.11 -2.25
CA ILE A 303 14.85 -0.02 -3.04
C ILE A 303 14.84 -1.35 -2.28
N ALA A 304 15.21 -1.35 -1.00
CA ALA A 304 15.33 -2.59 -0.21
C ALA A 304 14.00 -3.34 -0.02
N HIS A 305 12.88 -2.61 0.02
CA HIS A 305 11.54 -3.19 0.22
C HIS A 305 10.86 -3.67 -1.07
N TYR A 306 11.49 -3.47 -2.23
CA TYR A 306 10.93 -3.92 -3.51
C TYR A 306 11.11 -5.42 -3.65
N LEU A 307 10.01 -6.14 -3.94
CA LEU A 307 10.08 -7.57 -4.29
C LEU A 307 10.99 -7.82 -5.49
N GLU A 308 11.07 -6.85 -6.39
CA GLU A 308 11.93 -6.83 -7.56
C GLU A 308 13.43 -6.79 -7.22
N ASN A 309 13.79 -6.33 -6.02
CA ASN A 309 15.17 -6.35 -5.50
C ASN A 309 15.47 -7.59 -4.61
N LEU A 310 14.48 -8.44 -4.35
CA LEU A 310 14.65 -9.64 -3.53
C LEU A 310 14.66 -10.89 -4.41
N ILE A 311 15.57 -11.82 -4.15
CA ILE A 311 15.67 -13.08 -4.90
C ILE A 311 15.77 -14.28 -3.97
N LYS A 312 15.05 -15.35 -4.30
CA LYS A 312 15.06 -16.61 -3.56
C LYS A 312 16.23 -17.50 -4.04
N LEU A 313 17.09 -17.93 -3.11
CA LEU A 313 18.31 -18.71 -3.39
C LEU A 313 18.46 -19.91 -2.43
N THR A 314 19.24 -20.92 -2.84
CA THR A 314 19.75 -21.95 -1.92
C THR A 314 20.83 -21.39 -1.00
N ALA A 315 21.13 -22.09 0.10
CA ALA A 315 22.21 -21.71 1.00
C ALA A 315 23.56 -21.63 0.27
N THR A 316 23.84 -22.56 -0.63
CA THR A 316 25.07 -22.58 -1.43
C THR A 316 25.14 -21.37 -2.36
N GLN A 317 24.09 -21.07 -3.12
CA GLN A 317 24.03 -19.90 -3.98
C GLN A 317 24.25 -18.61 -3.20
N HIS A 318 23.59 -18.47 -2.05
CA HIS A 318 23.70 -17.28 -1.21
C HIS A 318 25.10 -17.09 -0.62
N LEU A 319 25.61 -18.09 0.10
CA LEU A 319 26.82 -17.96 0.92
C LEU A 319 28.13 -18.17 0.16
N THR A 320 28.08 -18.78 -1.03
CA THR A 320 29.30 -19.06 -1.81
C THR A 320 29.38 -18.28 -3.11
N LYS A 321 28.24 -17.86 -3.68
CA LYS A 321 28.19 -17.17 -4.98
C LYS A 321 27.84 -15.71 -4.82
N ALA A 322 26.68 -15.41 -4.25
CA ALA A 322 26.24 -14.03 -4.02
C ALA A 322 27.18 -13.29 -3.05
N HIS A 323 27.61 -13.98 -1.99
CA HIS A 323 28.58 -13.51 -1.00
C HIS A 323 29.84 -14.39 -1.00
N PRO A 324 30.84 -14.15 -1.84
CA PRO A 324 32.02 -15.03 -1.95
C PRO A 324 32.73 -15.20 -0.61
N LYS A 325 33.11 -16.45 -0.29
CA LYS A 325 33.79 -16.83 0.97
C LYS A 325 32.99 -16.48 2.24
N ASN A 326 31.66 -16.51 2.17
CA ASN A 326 30.75 -16.16 3.28
C ASN A 326 30.87 -14.69 3.76
N HIS A 327 31.49 -13.79 2.98
CA HIS A 327 31.55 -12.38 3.33
C HIS A 327 30.23 -11.70 2.95
N THR A 328 29.27 -11.70 3.88
CA THR A 328 27.92 -11.15 3.65
C THR A 328 27.89 -9.63 3.43
N GLN A 329 29.02 -8.96 3.56
CA GLN A 329 29.18 -7.53 3.30
C GLN A 329 29.61 -7.21 1.86
N THR A 330 29.99 -8.21 1.06
CA THR A 330 30.40 -8.02 -0.34
C THR A 330 29.48 -8.77 -1.28
N ILE A 331 29.13 -8.13 -2.41
CA ILE A 331 28.39 -8.77 -3.50
C ILE A 331 29.36 -9.19 -4.60
N ASN A 332 29.13 -10.36 -5.18
CA ASN A 332 29.75 -10.77 -6.42
C ASN A 332 29.03 -10.15 -7.64
N PRO A 333 29.67 -9.24 -8.42
CA PRO A 333 29.04 -8.60 -9.56
C PRO A 333 28.54 -9.60 -10.63
N ASP A 334 29.32 -10.64 -10.92
CA ASP A 334 28.93 -11.66 -11.91
C ASP A 334 27.68 -12.41 -11.46
N TYR A 335 27.59 -12.73 -10.16
CA TYR A 335 26.42 -13.42 -9.63
C TYR A 335 25.22 -12.48 -9.45
N GLN A 336 25.46 -11.19 -9.20
CA GLN A 336 24.42 -10.16 -9.19
C GLN A 336 23.75 -10.05 -10.57
N TYR A 337 24.54 -10.08 -11.66
CA TYR A 337 24.02 -10.15 -13.02
C TYR A 337 23.12 -11.38 -13.23
N GLU A 338 23.59 -12.58 -12.84
CA GLU A 338 22.78 -13.81 -12.95
C GLU A 338 21.48 -13.70 -12.14
N CYS A 339 21.52 -13.11 -10.96
CA CYS A 339 20.34 -12.83 -10.16
C CYS A 339 19.36 -11.88 -10.88
N LEU A 340 19.83 -10.80 -11.49
CA LEU A 340 18.98 -9.88 -12.27
C LEU A 340 18.35 -10.56 -13.48
N ILE A 341 19.09 -11.40 -14.20
CA ILE A 341 18.57 -12.17 -15.34
C ILE A 341 17.51 -13.18 -14.89
N ALA A 342 17.76 -13.91 -13.81
CA ALA A 342 16.79 -14.83 -13.22
C ALA A 342 15.54 -14.08 -12.76
N LYS A 343 15.72 -12.97 -12.03
CA LYS A 343 14.62 -12.16 -11.50
C LYS A 343 13.74 -11.59 -12.61
N SER A 344 14.36 -11.08 -13.68
CA SER A 344 13.68 -10.62 -14.88
C SER A 344 12.73 -11.70 -15.45
N LYS A 345 13.18 -12.95 -15.53
CA LYS A 345 12.36 -14.08 -16.01
C LYS A 345 11.24 -14.42 -15.03
N THR A 346 11.51 -14.44 -13.71
CA THR A 346 10.47 -14.67 -12.70
C THR A 346 9.36 -13.63 -12.80
N ILE A 347 9.73 -12.35 -12.88
CA ILE A 347 8.78 -11.24 -12.99
C ILE A 347 7.96 -11.35 -14.28
N GLU A 348 8.62 -11.56 -15.43
CA GLU A 348 7.93 -11.72 -16.72
C GLU A 348 6.91 -12.86 -16.67
N ASN A 349 7.29 -14.02 -16.10
CA ASN A 349 6.41 -15.17 -15.96
C ASN A 349 5.24 -14.89 -15.00
N SER A 350 5.50 -14.22 -13.87
CA SER A 350 4.45 -13.84 -12.93
C SER A 350 3.44 -12.90 -13.57
N LEU A 351 3.89 -11.88 -14.30
CA LEU A 351 3.02 -10.93 -14.98
C LEU A 351 2.14 -11.62 -16.02
N ARG A 352 2.68 -12.59 -16.76
CA ARG A 352 1.90 -13.39 -17.73
C ARG A 352 0.85 -14.28 -17.05
N LYS A 353 1.15 -14.85 -15.88
CA LYS A 353 0.28 -15.82 -15.20
C LYS A 353 -0.81 -15.17 -14.34
N VAL A 354 -0.45 -14.13 -13.57
CA VAL A 354 -1.32 -13.53 -12.54
C VAL A 354 -1.38 -12.00 -12.63
N GLY A 355 -0.86 -11.41 -13.71
CA GLY A 355 -0.80 -9.97 -13.89
C GLY A 355 0.03 -9.29 -12.78
N GLU A 356 -0.34 -8.05 -12.46
CA GLU A 356 0.35 -7.22 -11.47
C GLU A 356 0.00 -7.57 -10.00
N LYS A 357 -0.42 -8.82 -9.72
CA LYS A 357 -0.76 -9.24 -8.35
C LYS A 357 0.43 -9.03 -7.39
N TYR A 358 1.64 -9.39 -7.84
CA TYR A 358 2.86 -9.33 -7.01
C TYR A 358 3.88 -8.30 -7.54
N TYR A 359 4.30 -8.45 -8.79
CA TYR A 359 5.38 -7.67 -9.39
C TYR A 359 4.87 -6.59 -10.35
N ARG A 360 5.73 -5.61 -10.65
CA ARG A 360 5.53 -4.63 -11.72
C ARG A 360 6.82 -4.41 -12.51
N LYS A 361 6.69 -4.25 -13.83
CA LYS A 361 7.86 -4.00 -14.70
C LYS A 361 8.52 -2.68 -14.36
N GLU A 362 7.74 -1.64 -14.07
CA GLU A 362 8.25 -0.31 -13.73
C GLU A 362 9.05 -0.34 -12.43
N SER A 363 8.60 -1.13 -11.46
CA SER A 363 9.32 -1.35 -10.20
C SER A 363 10.66 -2.06 -10.43
N PHE A 364 10.74 -3.02 -11.34
CA PHE A 364 11.99 -3.69 -11.67
C PHE A 364 12.97 -2.76 -12.40
N ILE A 365 12.47 -1.94 -13.33
CA ILE A 365 13.28 -0.94 -14.02
C ILE A 365 13.82 0.09 -13.01
N LEU A 366 12.98 0.56 -12.07
CA LEU A 366 13.43 1.44 -10.99
C LEU A 366 14.57 0.81 -10.18
N VAL A 367 14.41 -0.46 -9.77
CA VAL A 367 15.46 -1.20 -9.04
C VAL A 367 16.77 -1.26 -9.83
N ILE A 368 16.71 -1.55 -11.14
CA ILE A 368 17.90 -1.59 -12.00
C ILE A 368 18.54 -0.20 -12.14
N ASN A 369 17.74 0.81 -12.45
CA ASN A 369 18.21 2.17 -12.68
C ASN A 369 18.88 2.74 -11.43
N THR A 370 18.29 2.52 -10.25
CA THR A 370 18.87 2.91 -8.97
C THR A 370 20.13 2.11 -8.64
N GLY A 371 20.07 0.77 -8.74
CA GLY A 371 21.17 -0.11 -8.33
C GLY A 371 22.41 -0.04 -9.23
N LEU A 372 22.23 0.23 -10.53
CA LEU A 372 23.31 0.31 -11.51
C LEU A 372 23.61 1.73 -11.99
N ASN A 373 22.94 2.74 -11.43
CA ASN A 373 23.03 4.14 -11.87
C ASN A 373 22.82 4.30 -13.39
N THR A 374 21.71 3.78 -13.89
CA THR A 374 21.34 3.80 -15.32
C THR A 374 19.97 4.46 -15.54
N ASP A 375 19.63 4.73 -16.81
CA ASP A 375 18.33 5.30 -17.19
C ASP A 375 17.64 4.43 -18.26
N LEU A 376 17.31 3.20 -17.89
CA LEU A 376 16.53 2.32 -18.76
C LEU A 376 15.11 2.83 -18.92
N SER A 377 14.63 2.86 -20.17
CA SER A 377 13.26 3.29 -20.49
C SER A 377 12.21 2.30 -19.99
N LEU A 378 11.11 2.83 -19.46
CA LEU A 378 9.91 2.07 -19.06
C LEU A 378 9.27 1.30 -20.23
N ASN A 379 9.55 1.70 -21.48
CA ASN A 379 8.99 1.09 -22.68
C ASN A 379 9.71 -0.20 -23.11
N LEU A 380 10.84 -0.54 -22.50
CA LEU A 380 11.59 -1.74 -22.87
C LEU A 380 10.78 -3.02 -22.61
N SER A 381 10.95 -4.00 -23.51
CA SER A 381 10.50 -5.36 -23.27
C SER A 381 11.43 -6.07 -22.27
N PHE A 382 10.96 -7.14 -21.63
CA PHE A 382 11.83 -7.96 -20.76
C PHE A 382 13.03 -8.54 -21.50
N LYS A 383 12.89 -8.84 -22.80
CA LYS A 383 14.01 -9.27 -23.65
C LYS A 383 15.04 -8.15 -23.77
N ASP A 384 14.60 -6.93 -24.03
CA ASP A 384 15.49 -5.78 -24.20
C ASP A 384 16.16 -5.39 -22.88
N ILE A 385 15.43 -5.46 -21.75
CA ILE A 385 16.00 -5.26 -20.41
C ILE A 385 17.16 -6.23 -20.17
N ARG A 386 16.98 -7.53 -20.46
CA ARG A 386 18.05 -8.54 -20.31
C ARG A 386 19.25 -8.28 -21.22
N THR A 387 18.99 -7.81 -22.44
CA THR A 387 20.04 -7.42 -23.40
C THR A 387 20.83 -6.22 -22.86
N GLN A 388 20.15 -5.19 -22.36
CA GLN A 388 20.81 -4.01 -21.76
C GLN A 388 21.63 -4.38 -20.53
N LEU A 389 21.10 -5.23 -19.63
CA LEU A 389 21.85 -5.74 -18.49
C LEU A 389 23.15 -6.44 -18.93
N ARG A 390 23.12 -7.24 -20.00
CA ARG A 390 24.33 -7.87 -20.53
C ARG A 390 25.35 -6.84 -21.00
N PHE A 391 24.91 -5.80 -21.70
CA PHE A 391 25.80 -4.72 -22.14
C PHE A 391 26.40 -3.94 -20.97
N ILE A 392 25.60 -3.65 -19.93
CA ILE A 392 26.08 -2.94 -18.74
C ILE A 392 27.20 -3.74 -18.07
N TYR A 393 26.94 -4.99 -17.70
CA TYR A 393 27.91 -5.81 -16.96
C TYR A 393 29.15 -6.22 -17.78
N ASN A 394 29.05 -6.31 -19.12
CA ASN A 394 30.23 -6.57 -19.96
C ASN A 394 31.14 -5.34 -20.14
N ASN A 395 30.64 -4.13 -19.84
CA ASN A 395 31.39 -2.88 -19.98
C ASN A 395 31.66 -2.18 -18.63
N SER A 396 31.38 -2.87 -17.51
CA SER A 396 31.53 -2.35 -16.14
C SER A 396 32.91 -2.62 -15.55
#